data_AF-A0A4R8IJU4-F1
#
_entry.id   AF-A0A4R8IJU4-F1
#
_cell.length_a   1.000
_cell.length_b   1.000
_cell.length_c   1.000
_cell.angle_alpha   90.00
_cell.angle_beta   90.00
_cell.angle_gamma   90.00
#
_symmetry.space_group_name_H-M   'P 1'
#
loop_
_entity.id
_entity.type
_entity.pdbx_description
1 polymer ?
#
loop_
_entity_poly.entity_id
_entity_poly.type
_entity_poly.pdbx_seq_one_letter_code
_entity_poly.pdbx_strand_id
1 'polypeptide(L)'
;MTDSHTSSGRQASQQRYEALSPINQPQVHIRFAGDFEGNAVTWDARLHTLRHEYEQSLLQQTPAPETLRQYIHIHAAQGKLLPITVALNVPLFDEPTILKTLIMIHNYKRLRFGRHEFGQPVSFSG
;
A
#
# COMPACT_ATOMS: atom_id res chain seq x y z
N MET A 1 -26.23 44.13 -16.47
CA MET A 1 -26.52 44.39 -15.04
C MET A 1 -27.08 43.10 -14.49
N THR A 2 -26.41 42.28 -13.69
CA THR A 2 -25.18 42.39 -12.86
C THR A 2 -24.79 40.93 -12.58
N ASP A 3 -23.65 40.49 -13.09
CA ASP A 3 -22.44 40.16 -12.30
C ASP A 3 -22.53 38.91 -11.42
N SER A 4 -21.79 37.90 -11.88
CA SER A 4 -20.77 37.08 -11.20
C SER A 4 -20.56 37.19 -9.68
N HIS A 5 -19.90 36.13 -9.19
CA HIS A 5 -19.39 35.83 -7.83
C HIS A 5 -20.37 34.95 -7.03
N THR A 6 -19.99 33.77 -6.55
CA THR A 6 -18.74 33.51 -5.81
C THR A 6 -18.30 32.05 -5.95
N SER A 7 -17.12 31.89 -6.52
CA SER A 7 -16.02 31.03 -6.07
C SER A 7 -16.30 30.07 -4.90
N SER A 8 -16.15 28.78 -5.12
CA SER A 8 -15.68 27.87 -4.06
C SER A 8 -14.46 27.10 -4.55
N GLY A 9 -13.43 27.86 -4.92
CA GLY A 9 -12.07 27.37 -4.99
C GLY A 9 -11.50 27.28 -3.57
N ARG A 10 -10.90 26.11 -3.26
CA ARG A 10 -10.25 25.68 -2.00
C ARG A 10 -11.27 25.16 -0.98
N GLN A 11 -11.38 23.85 -0.76
CA GLN A 11 -10.32 23.01 -0.19
C GLN A 11 -10.19 21.64 -0.89
N ALA A 12 -9.35 21.55 -1.94
CA ALA A 12 -8.76 20.27 -2.37
C ALA A 12 -7.54 19.95 -1.50
N SER A 13 -7.71 19.96 -0.17
CA SER A 13 -6.67 19.56 0.77
C SER A 13 -6.48 18.04 0.68
N GLN A 14 -5.66 17.65 -0.31
CA GLN A 14 -4.83 16.45 -0.38
C GLN A 14 -5.37 15.21 0.32
N GLN A 15 -6.44 14.62 -0.20
CA GLN A 15 -6.69 13.22 0.08
C GLN A 15 -5.55 12.40 -0.54
N ARG A 16 -4.57 12.00 0.30
CA ARG A 16 -3.36 11.31 -0.17
C ARG A 16 -3.66 9.90 -0.68
N TYR A 17 -4.77 9.32 -0.27
CA TYR A 17 -5.27 8.03 -0.77
C TYR A 17 -6.80 7.93 -0.66
N GLU A 18 -7.39 7.13 -1.54
CA GLU A 18 -8.76 6.62 -1.45
C GLU A 18 -8.72 5.26 -0.74
N ALA A 19 -9.54 5.06 0.30
CA ALA A 19 -9.70 3.76 0.94
C ALA A 19 -10.79 2.96 0.23
N LEU A 20 -10.47 1.76 -0.25
CA LEU A 20 -11.40 0.83 -0.92
C LEU A 20 -11.87 -0.30 0.02
N SER A 21 -11.20 -0.47 1.15
CA SER A 21 -11.62 -1.31 2.27
C SER A 21 -11.56 -0.52 3.58
N PRO A 22 -12.16 -1.03 4.68
CA PRO A 22 -11.96 -0.45 6.00
C PRO A 22 -10.48 -0.38 6.38
N ILE A 23 -10.07 0.71 7.04
CA ILE A 23 -8.75 0.86 7.67
C ILE A 23 -8.76 0.35 9.12
N ASN A 24 -7.63 0.42 9.82
CA ASN A 24 -7.43 -0.18 11.14
C ASN A 24 -7.61 -1.71 11.12
N GLN A 25 -7.23 -2.33 10.01
CA GLN A 25 -7.33 -3.76 9.77
C GLN A 25 -5.93 -4.36 9.51
N PRO A 26 -5.76 -5.68 9.68
CA PRO A 26 -4.53 -6.39 9.30
C PRO A 26 -4.28 -6.40 7.78
N GLN A 27 -5.32 -6.15 6.98
CA GLN A 27 -5.25 -5.98 5.53
C GLN A 27 -6.10 -4.78 5.11
N VAL A 28 -5.57 -3.93 4.23
CA VAL A 28 -6.29 -2.78 3.67
C VAL A 28 -6.06 -2.68 2.16
N HIS A 29 -7.05 -2.18 1.44
CA HIS A 29 -6.97 -1.87 0.02
C HIS A 29 -7.17 -0.37 -0.16
N ILE A 30 -6.19 0.30 -0.77
CA ILE A 30 -6.23 1.73 -1.03
C ILE A 30 -5.79 2.05 -2.46
N ARG A 31 -6.13 3.24 -2.94
CA ARG A 31 -5.58 3.83 -4.17
C ARG A 31 -4.96 5.17 -3.92
N PHE A 32 -3.86 5.48 -4.61
CA PHE A 32 -3.24 6.79 -4.55
C PHE A 32 -2.48 7.10 -5.84
N ALA A 33 -2.33 8.38 -6.13
CA ALA A 33 -1.52 8.84 -7.25
C ALA A 33 -0.03 8.77 -6.89
N GLY A 34 0.83 8.46 -7.86
CA GLY A 34 2.26 8.53 -7.71
C GLY A 34 2.98 8.38 -9.04
N ASP A 35 4.30 8.21 -8.97
CA ASP A 35 5.13 8.02 -10.15
C ASP A 35 5.78 6.64 -10.15
N PHE A 36 5.88 6.03 -11.31
CA PHE A 36 6.62 4.80 -11.55
C PHE A 36 7.39 4.89 -12.85
N GLU A 37 8.71 4.68 -12.79
CA GLU A 37 9.62 4.78 -13.96
C GLU A 37 9.46 6.10 -14.74
N GLY A 38 9.19 7.21 -14.04
CA GLY A 38 9.01 8.54 -14.64
C GLY A 38 7.62 8.80 -15.21
N ASN A 39 6.68 7.85 -15.08
CA ASN A 39 5.30 8.01 -15.53
C ASN A 39 4.35 8.17 -14.34
N ALA A 40 3.41 9.09 -14.46
CA ALA A 40 2.32 9.21 -13.51
C ALA A 40 1.42 7.96 -13.59
N VAL A 41 1.18 7.33 -12.44
CA VAL A 41 0.36 6.12 -12.29
C VAL A 41 -0.65 6.28 -11.16
N THR A 42 -1.69 5.44 -11.19
CA THR A 42 -2.52 5.22 -10.01
C THR A 42 -2.13 3.87 -9.40
N TRP A 43 -1.62 3.90 -8.18
CA TRP A 43 -1.29 2.70 -7.43
C TRP A 43 -2.58 2.05 -6.91
N ASP A 44 -2.75 0.76 -7.20
CA ASP A 44 -3.80 -0.09 -6.61
C ASP A 44 -3.18 -0.97 -5.53
N ALA A 45 -3.17 -0.46 -4.30
CA ALA A 45 -2.32 -0.97 -3.23
C ALA A 45 -3.08 -1.89 -2.26
N ARG A 46 -2.60 -3.13 -2.14
CA ARG A 46 -2.99 -4.08 -1.10
C ARG A 46 -1.91 -4.09 -0.03
N LEU A 47 -2.23 -3.58 1.14
CA LEU A 47 -1.32 -3.57 2.28
C LEU A 47 -1.77 -4.63 3.27
N HIS A 48 -0.85 -5.40 3.83
CA HIS A 48 -1.18 -6.36 4.88
C HIS A 48 -0.03 -6.58 5.85
N THR A 49 -0.35 -7.04 7.05
CA THR A 49 0.67 -7.32 8.06
C THR A 49 1.32 -8.67 7.80
N LEU A 50 2.60 -8.84 8.15
CA LEU A 50 3.23 -10.15 8.06
C LEU A 50 2.52 -11.21 8.92
N ARG A 51 1.90 -10.80 10.03
CA ARG A 51 1.02 -11.67 10.83
C ARG A 51 -0.17 -12.17 10.03
N HIS A 52 -0.86 -11.28 9.33
CA HIS A 52 -1.98 -11.66 8.47
C HIS A 52 -1.55 -12.65 7.38
N GLU A 53 -0.40 -12.41 6.72
CA GLU A 53 0.14 -13.34 5.70
C GLU A 53 0.43 -14.73 6.29
N TYR A 54 1.04 -14.77 7.48
CA TYR A 54 1.28 -16.02 8.21
C TYR A 54 -0.04 -16.76 8.50
N GLU A 55 -1.02 -16.09 9.10
CA GLU A 55 -2.33 -16.67 9.41
C GLU A 55 -3.06 -17.18 8.16
N GLN A 56 -3.00 -16.46 7.04
CA GLN A 56 -3.57 -16.91 5.77
C GLN A 56 -2.87 -18.16 5.23
N SER A 57 -1.54 -18.26 5.35
CA SER A 57 -0.80 -19.46 4.90
C SER A 57 -1.21 -20.72 5.66
N LEU A 58 -1.49 -20.60 6.97
CA LEU A 58 -1.99 -21.70 7.80
C LEU A 58 -3.39 -22.15 7.34
N LEU A 59 -4.29 -21.21 7.06
CA LEU A 59 -5.65 -21.51 6.58
C LEU A 59 -5.63 -22.17 5.20
N GLN A 60 -4.70 -21.77 4.33
CA GLN A 60 -4.53 -22.31 2.98
C GLN A 60 -3.75 -23.63 2.94
N GLN A 61 -3.38 -24.19 4.11
CA GLN A 61 -2.57 -25.42 4.23
C GLN A 61 -1.28 -25.37 3.39
N THR A 62 -0.76 -24.17 3.17
CA THR A 62 0.50 -23.96 2.48
C THR A 62 1.60 -23.95 3.54
N PRO A 63 2.79 -24.55 3.30
CA PRO A 63 3.87 -24.49 4.26
C PRO A 63 4.19 -23.03 4.60
N ALA A 64 3.83 -22.59 5.81
CA ALA A 64 4.17 -21.27 6.30
C ALA A 64 5.70 -21.20 6.42
N PRO A 65 6.37 -20.24 5.77
CA PRO A 65 7.81 -20.13 5.93
C PRO A 65 8.15 -19.83 7.40
N GLU A 66 9.22 -20.45 7.92
CA GLU A 66 9.65 -20.29 9.32
C GLU A 66 9.90 -18.83 9.72
N THR A 67 10.25 -18.02 8.72
CA THR A 67 10.39 -16.58 8.85
C THR A 67 9.77 -15.86 7.67
N LEU A 68 9.21 -14.68 7.92
CA LEU A 68 8.72 -13.75 6.91
C LEU A 68 9.57 -12.48 6.91
N ARG A 69 9.80 -11.91 5.75
CA ARG A 69 10.42 -10.58 5.59
C ARG A 69 9.40 -9.60 5.06
N GLN A 70 9.58 -8.34 5.43
CA GLN A 70 8.80 -7.25 4.84
C GLN A 70 9.14 -7.12 3.36
N TYR A 71 8.16 -6.74 2.55
CA TYR A 71 8.37 -6.59 1.13
C TYR A 71 7.45 -5.58 0.47
N ILE A 72 7.87 -5.13 -0.70
CA ILE A 72 7.05 -4.47 -1.71
C ILE A 72 7.07 -5.35 -2.96
N HIS A 73 5.90 -5.69 -3.49
CA HIS A 73 5.76 -6.42 -4.75
C HIS A 73 4.97 -5.57 -5.73
N ILE A 74 5.62 -5.14 -6.80
CA ILE A 74 4.95 -4.46 -7.92
C ILE A 74 4.57 -5.49 -8.97
N HIS A 75 3.27 -5.62 -9.21
CA HIS A 75 2.72 -6.58 -10.17
C HIS A 75 2.69 -5.97 -11.58
N ALA A 76 2.46 -6.81 -12.59
CA ALA A 76 2.25 -6.33 -13.96
C ALA A 76 1.09 -5.32 -14.01
N ALA A 77 1.29 -4.24 -14.78
CA ALA A 77 0.31 -3.17 -14.93
C ALA A 77 -1.00 -3.66 -15.55
N GLN A 78 -2.12 -3.08 -15.11
CA GLN A 78 -3.46 -3.30 -15.67
C GLN A 78 -3.98 -1.97 -16.22
N GLY A 79 -3.54 -1.63 -17.44
CA GLY A 79 -3.80 -0.31 -18.01
C GLY A 79 -3.09 0.79 -17.23
N LYS A 80 -3.84 1.79 -16.73
CA LYS A 80 -3.30 2.90 -15.92
C LYS A 80 -3.20 2.59 -14.42
N LEU A 81 -3.76 1.47 -13.99
CA LEU A 81 -3.67 0.99 -12.62
C LEU A 81 -2.41 0.12 -12.49
N LEU A 82 -1.59 0.43 -11.49
CA LEU A 82 -0.39 -0.33 -11.18
C LEU A 82 -0.60 -1.06 -9.85
N PRO A 83 -0.87 -2.38 -9.87
CA PRO A 83 -1.11 -3.11 -8.63
C PRO A 83 0.19 -3.25 -7.84
N ILE A 84 0.10 -3.01 -6.53
CA ILE A 84 1.21 -3.12 -5.60
C ILE A 84 0.75 -3.84 -4.34
N THR A 85 1.55 -4.79 -3.87
CA THR A 85 1.37 -5.43 -2.56
C THR A 85 2.49 -4.98 -1.64
N VAL A 86 2.16 -4.59 -0.41
CA VAL A 86 3.15 -4.26 0.61
C VAL A 86 2.83 -5.03 1.87
N ALA A 87 3.81 -5.81 2.35
CA ALA A 87 3.69 -6.50 3.61
C ALA A 87 4.69 -5.94 4.63
N LEU A 88 4.17 -5.48 5.77
CA LEU A 88 4.97 -4.85 6.82
C LEU A 88 4.81 -5.57 8.17
N ASN A 89 5.84 -5.50 8.99
CA ASN A 89 5.78 -5.99 10.37
C ASN A 89 5.20 -4.92 11.29
N VAL A 90 3.89 -4.71 11.18
CA VAL A 90 3.10 -3.75 11.97
C VAL A 90 1.87 -4.46 12.52
N PRO A 91 1.27 -4.00 13.64
CA PRO A 91 0.10 -4.66 14.21
C PRO A 91 -1.14 -4.53 13.32
N LEU A 92 -1.34 -3.37 12.70
CA LEU A 92 -2.48 -3.04 11.84
C LEU A 92 -2.12 -1.87 10.92
N PHE A 93 -2.92 -1.65 9.87
CA PHE A 93 -2.83 -0.49 9.00
C PHE A 93 -3.83 0.60 9.42
N ASP A 94 -3.42 1.40 10.40
CA ASP A 94 -4.07 2.68 10.71
C ASP A 94 -3.63 3.77 9.73
N GLU A 95 -4.29 4.93 9.80
CA GLU A 95 -3.96 6.06 8.93
C GLU A 95 -2.48 6.50 9.03
N PRO A 96 -1.87 6.67 10.23
CA PRO A 96 -0.44 6.97 10.34
C PRO A 96 0.46 5.95 9.64
N THR A 97 0.14 4.65 9.74
CA THR A 97 0.90 3.58 9.10
C THR A 97 0.75 3.66 7.58
N ILE A 98 -0.48 3.84 7.08
CA ILE A 98 -0.75 4.01 5.65
C ILE A 98 0.04 5.20 5.08
N LEU A 99 0.00 6.35 5.75
CA LEU A 99 0.71 7.55 5.30
C LEU A 99 2.24 7.35 5.25
N LYS A 100 2.82 6.64 6.23
CA LYS A 100 4.24 6.26 6.21
C LYS A 100 4.55 5.31 5.07
N THR A 101 3.67 4.35 4.79
CA THR A 101 3.80 3.43 3.65
C THR A 101 3.80 4.17 2.32
N LEU A 102 2.92 5.16 2.13
CA LEU A 102 2.91 6.02 0.94
C LEU A 102 4.22 6.78 0.77
N ILE A 103 4.72 7.42 1.84
CA ILE A 103 6.01 8.12 1.84
C ILE A 103 7.15 7.17 1.46
N MET A 104 7.14 5.95 2.01
CA MET A 104 8.12 4.91 1.67
C MET A 104 8.07 4.58 0.18
N ILE A 105 6.88 4.29 -0.37
CA ILE A 105 6.71 3.95 -1.79
C ILE A 105 7.21 5.10 -2.68
N HIS A 106 6.83 6.34 -2.39
CA HIS A 106 7.28 7.51 -3.17
C HIS A 106 8.80 7.71 -3.14
N ASN A 107 9.44 7.46 -2.01
CA ASN A 107 10.88 7.67 -1.85
C ASN A 107 11.74 6.50 -2.31
N TYR A 108 11.12 5.36 -2.65
CA TYR A 108 11.86 4.15 -2.98
C TYR A 108 12.38 4.20 -4.42
N LYS A 109 13.58 4.77 -4.60
CA LYS A 109 14.24 5.00 -5.91
C LYS A 109 14.47 3.73 -6.76
N ARG A 110 14.41 2.55 -6.14
CA ARG A 110 14.70 1.25 -6.76
C ARG A 110 13.44 0.41 -7.01
N LEU A 111 12.25 0.99 -6.99
CA LEU A 111 11.03 0.27 -7.35
C LEU A 111 11.11 -0.19 -8.81
N ARG A 112 10.95 -1.50 -9.02
CA ARG A 112 10.86 -2.18 -10.30
C ARG A 112 9.76 -3.24 -10.17
N PHE A 113 9.26 -3.77 -11.28
CA PHE A 113 8.41 -4.96 -11.24
C PHE A 113 9.05 -6.10 -10.44
N GLY A 114 8.21 -6.90 -9.79
CA GLY A 114 8.62 -8.01 -8.93
C GLY A 114 8.71 -7.64 -7.45
N ARG A 115 9.22 -8.60 -6.66
CA ARG A 115 9.26 -8.56 -5.20
C ARG A 115 10.60 -8.05 -4.68
N HIS A 116 10.53 -7.08 -3.76
CA HIS A 116 11.67 -6.45 -3.10
C HIS A 116 11.52 -6.63 -1.59
N GLU A 117 12.37 -7.46 -1.00
CA GLU A 117 12.37 -7.70 0.44
C GLU A 117 13.34 -6.78 1.18
N PHE A 118 13.02 -6.42 2.41
CA PHE A 118 13.85 -5.57 3.25
C PHE A 118 13.60 -5.80 4.75
N GLY A 119 14.53 -5.27 5.56
CA GLY A 119 14.50 -5.42 7.01
C GLY A 119 14.88 -6.83 7.46
N GLN A 120 14.76 -7.05 8.77
CA GLN A 120 15.06 -8.33 9.39
C GLN A 120 13.90 -9.33 9.23
N PRO A 121 14.19 -10.62 9.12
CA PRO A 121 13.16 -11.65 9.11
C PRO A 121 12.49 -11.74 10.49
N VAL A 122 11.21 -12.09 10.50
CA VAL A 122 10.43 -12.30 11.73
C VAL A 122 9.80 -13.68 11.71
N SER A 123 9.79 -14.33 12.86
CA SER A 123 9.07 -15.58 13.06
C SER A 123 7.75 -15.32 13.77
N PHE A 124 6.72 -16.06 13.36
CA PHE A 124 5.47 -16.16 14.09
C PHE A 124 5.39 -17.57 14.65
N SER A 125 5.30 -17.68 15.97
CA SER A 125 4.96 -18.92 16.65
C SER A 125 3.44 -18.97 16.82
N GLY A 126 2.85 -20.12 16.55
CA GLY A 126 1.45 -20.43 16.86
C GLY A 126 1.21 -20.58 18.36
#